data_AF-A0A7S4RWE5-F1
#
_entry.id   AF-A0A7S4RWE5-F1
#
_cell.length_a   1.000
_cell.length_b   1.000
_cell.length_c   1.000
_cell.angle_alpha   90.00
_cell.angle_beta   90.00
_cell.angle_gamma   90.00
#
_symmetry.space_group_name_H-M   'P 1'
#
loop_
_entity.id
_entity.type
_entity.pdbx_description
1 polymer ?
#
loop_
_entity_poly.entity_id
_entity_poly.type
_entity_poly.pdbx_seq_one_letter_code
_entity_poly.pdbx_strand_id
1 'polypeptide(L)'
;RLAEAEAALARVKAQTRLTLAEFQEMQGREESARADLRGVLRERQEKANAIVELQGQMSKLTQGKQELEQELHEVRGLLQTKESETRELPRLREQVGFFERQEGVYGLGFATRIAQEVFQTSLEELCGGGSHRAAPEGARRLQTKAVLDKVCRRLKEERAEAEQLSAQVQLLRAEVRDTRQLVPIWNSDAAEDLREAYRETASVHRQVFSMKDQRSFAGLGLGANVPPYLRAEGMIRHVFVSKAELEDFMTGFHEHLFSEERSGTEISPEMLHTELHQHMRKRFEGDALTEFAYAFTCGLEAHRDDPDFELFDLMLSGVVHPSIMQDQQRMLRDLQTLVRSCQEGQVEEAAFGGGGRAGPGPGPGPPGRATGGVLHQQREQVSSRVLRAVLQAVFPEKTGPRQNALRRALHATLQSLTDRARTLRRCRALRPRTAACEREPAR
;
A
#
# COMPACT_ATOMS: atom_id res chain seq x y z
N ARG A 1 34.83 78.41 -9.23
CA ARG A 1 35.07 78.15 -7.79
C ARG A 1 33.77 77.90 -7.01
N LEU A 2 32.88 78.89 -6.82
CA LEU A 2 31.65 78.68 -6.02
C LEU A 2 30.69 77.66 -6.67
N ALA A 3 30.40 77.81 -7.96
CA ALA A 3 29.60 76.83 -8.72
C ALA A 3 30.22 75.42 -8.78
N GLU A 4 31.56 75.31 -8.79
CA GLU A 4 32.26 74.01 -8.76
C GLU A 4 32.13 73.34 -7.40
N ALA A 5 32.20 74.12 -6.31
CA ALA A 5 31.98 73.64 -4.95
C ALA A 5 30.52 73.18 -4.74
N GLU A 6 29.55 73.92 -5.27
CA GLU A 6 28.13 73.52 -5.24
C GLU A 6 27.87 72.25 -6.04
N ALA A 7 28.45 72.13 -7.24
CA ALA A 7 28.35 70.91 -8.05
C ALA A 7 29.02 69.70 -7.35
N ALA A 8 30.18 69.90 -6.70
CA ALA A 8 30.81 68.86 -5.91
C ALA A 8 29.95 68.44 -4.71
N LEU A 9 29.38 69.39 -3.97
CA LEU A 9 28.47 69.11 -2.85
C LEU A 9 27.22 68.36 -3.32
N ALA A 10 26.64 68.73 -4.47
CA ALA A 10 25.49 68.04 -5.05
C ALA A 10 25.82 66.58 -5.40
N ARG A 11 27.00 66.31 -5.98
CA ARG A 11 27.47 64.94 -6.27
C ARG A 11 27.65 64.12 -5.00
N VAL A 12 28.28 64.69 -3.97
CA VAL A 12 28.44 64.02 -2.67
C VAL A 12 27.08 63.69 -2.07
N LYS A 13 26.13 64.65 -2.04
CA LYS A 13 24.76 64.40 -1.54
C LYS A 13 24.04 63.29 -2.31
N ALA A 14 24.17 63.25 -3.63
CA ALA A 14 23.59 62.19 -4.46
C ALA A 14 24.21 60.82 -4.14
N GLN A 15 25.53 60.77 -4.01
CA GLN A 15 26.25 59.54 -3.64
C GLN A 15 25.92 59.07 -2.21
N THR A 16 25.79 60.00 -1.25
CA THR A 16 25.34 59.67 0.11
C THR A 16 23.92 59.13 0.13
N ARG A 17 23.01 59.68 -0.69
CA ARG A 17 21.64 59.15 -0.81
C ARG A 17 21.61 57.75 -1.41
N LEU A 18 22.41 57.50 -2.45
CA LEU A 18 22.52 56.17 -3.06
C LEU A 18 23.06 55.14 -2.07
N THR A 19 24.15 55.46 -1.38
CA THR A 19 24.74 54.56 -0.37
C THR A 19 23.81 54.30 0.83
N LEU A 20 23.01 55.28 1.26
CA LEU A 20 21.99 55.06 2.29
C LEU A 20 20.85 54.15 1.80
N ALA A 21 20.41 54.30 0.54
CA ALA A 21 19.40 53.41 -0.05
C ALA A 21 19.91 51.98 -0.18
N GLU A 22 21.15 51.79 -0.66
CA GLU A 22 21.82 50.49 -0.73
C GLU A 22 21.97 49.85 0.66
N PHE A 23 22.30 50.64 1.68
CA PHE A 23 22.38 50.17 3.06
C PHE A 23 21.02 49.72 3.60
N GLN A 24 19.95 50.47 3.34
CA GLN A 24 18.58 50.09 3.73
C GLN A 24 18.13 48.80 3.02
N GLU A 25 18.46 48.65 1.74
CA GLU A 25 18.17 47.42 0.99
C GLU A 25 18.95 46.24 1.57
N MET A 26 20.23 46.41 1.92
CA MET A 26 21.02 45.39 2.60
C MET A 26 20.42 45.00 3.96
N GLN A 27 19.96 45.97 4.76
CA GLN A 27 19.28 45.67 6.03
C GLN A 27 17.99 44.88 5.80
N GLY A 28 17.18 45.24 4.80
CA GLY A 28 15.97 44.49 4.45
C GLY A 28 16.28 43.04 4.01
N ARG A 29 17.35 42.84 3.22
CA ARG A 29 17.80 41.50 2.83
C ARG A 29 18.31 40.69 4.03
N GLU A 30 19.01 41.32 4.97
CA GLU A 30 19.46 40.66 6.20
C GLU A 30 18.27 40.23 7.07
N GLU A 31 17.27 41.10 7.24
CA GLU A 31 16.06 40.78 8.01
C GLU A 31 15.25 39.65 7.37
N SER A 32 15.10 39.64 6.04
CA SER A 32 14.48 38.54 5.30
C SER A 32 15.25 37.24 5.51
N ALA A 33 16.58 37.26 5.33
CA ALA A 33 17.42 36.07 5.53
C ALA A 33 17.34 35.54 6.98
N ARG A 34 17.22 36.43 7.98
CA ARG A 34 16.98 36.03 9.38
C ARG A 34 15.59 35.43 9.59
N ALA A 35 14.57 35.91 8.89
CA ALA A 35 13.24 35.31 8.92
C ALA A 35 13.25 33.90 8.30
N ASP A 36 13.89 33.75 7.14
CA ASP A 36 14.03 32.46 6.45
C ASP A 36 14.80 31.45 7.31
N LEU A 37 15.91 31.88 7.93
CA LEU A 37 16.66 31.04 8.86
C LEU A 37 15.81 30.55 10.04
N ARG A 38 14.95 31.41 10.59
CA ARG A 38 14.00 31.01 11.66
C ARG A 38 12.97 30.01 11.16
N GLY A 39 12.47 30.17 9.93
CA GLY A 39 11.57 29.21 9.28
C GLY A 39 12.22 27.84 9.14
N VAL A 40 13.44 27.78 8.58
CA VAL A 40 14.20 26.54 8.42
C VAL A 40 14.49 25.86 9.75
N LEU A 41 14.79 26.63 10.81
CA LEU A 41 15.01 26.06 12.15
C LEU A 41 13.74 25.45 12.75
N ARG A 42 12.56 26.04 12.54
CA ARG A 42 11.28 25.45 12.97
C ARG A 42 10.98 24.16 12.22
N GLU A 43 11.09 24.18 10.90
CA GLU A 43 10.87 23.00 10.06
C GLU A 43 11.83 21.86 10.43
N ARG A 44 13.10 22.18 10.72
CA ARG A 44 14.08 21.21 11.24
C ARG A 44 13.62 20.61 12.57
N GLN A 45 13.08 21.43 13.48
CA GLN A 45 12.60 20.97 14.78
C GLN A 45 11.36 20.07 14.65
N GLU A 46 10.40 20.44 13.80
CA GLU A 46 9.21 19.64 13.50
C GLU A 46 9.60 18.28 12.90
N LYS A 47 10.52 18.27 11.93
CA LYS A 47 11.06 17.02 11.36
C LYS A 47 11.80 16.19 12.40
N ALA A 48 12.55 16.81 13.32
CA ALA A 48 13.19 16.09 14.42
C ALA A 48 12.18 15.44 15.36
N ASN A 49 11.08 16.13 15.68
CA ASN A 49 10.00 15.57 16.50
C ASN A 49 9.29 14.40 15.78
N ALA A 50 9.01 14.53 14.48
CA ALA A 50 8.43 13.46 13.68
C ALA A 50 9.32 12.21 13.62
N ILE A 51 10.65 12.40 13.51
CA ILE A 51 11.61 11.27 13.57
C ILE A 51 11.51 10.55 14.92
N VAL A 52 11.42 11.26 16.03
CA VAL A 52 11.29 10.66 17.37
C VAL A 52 9.98 9.88 17.50
N GLU A 53 8.87 10.43 16.97
CA GLU A 53 7.58 9.74 16.97
C GLU A 53 7.63 8.44 16.14
N LEU A 54 8.17 8.50 14.93
CA LEU A 54 8.34 7.33 14.07
C LEU A 54 9.26 6.27 14.70
N GLN A 55 10.32 6.67 15.40
CA GLN A 55 11.15 5.75 16.17
C GLN A 55 10.36 5.08 17.31
N GLY A 56 9.49 5.83 17.99
CA GLY A 56 8.58 5.29 19.00
C GLY A 56 7.60 4.25 18.41
N GLN A 57 7.02 4.54 17.24
CA GLN A 57 6.15 3.60 16.54
C GLN A 57 6.89 2.33 16.11
N MET A 58 8.10 2.46 15.54
CA MET A 58 8.93 1.30 15.20
C MET A 58 9.28 0.44 16.43
N SER A 59 9.55 1.06 17.58
CA SER A 59 9.82 0.32 18.81
C SER A 59 8.62 -0.51 19.25
N LYS A 60 7.40 0.05 19.18
CA LYS A 60 6.15 -0.67 19.50
C LYS A 60 5.93 -1.85 18.54
N LEU A 61 6.11 -1.64 17.24
CA LEU A 61 5.99 -2.72 16.25
C LEU A 61 7.04 -3.82 16.44
N THR A 62 8.28 -3.44 16.79
CA THR A 62 9.35 -4.40 17.08
C THR A 62 9.03 -5.25 18.30
N GLN A 63 8.47 -4.63 19.35
CA GLN A 63 8.00 -5.35 20.53
C GLN A 63 6.85 -6.31 20.18
N GLY A 64 5.81 -5.84 19.49
CA GLY A 64 4.68 -6.69 19.08
C GLY A 64 5.11 -7.86 18.20
N LYS A 65 6.11 -7.65 17.33
CA LYS A 65 6.73 -8.74 16.55
C LYS A 65 7.39 -9.78 17.45
N GLN A 66 8.13 -9.37 18.49
CA GLN A 66 8.78 -10.29 19.43
C GLN A 66 7.75 -11.09 20.24
N GLU A 67 6.66 -10.46 20.67
CA GLU A 67 5.56 -11.13 21.38
C GLU A 67 4.94 -12.23 20.49
N LEU A 68 4.63 -11.91 19.22
CA LEU A 68 4.10 -12.89 18.26
C LEU A 68 5.11 -14.01 17.95
N GLU A 69 6.41 -13.72 17.88
CA GLU A 69 7.45 -14.74 17.70
C GLU A 69 7.55 -15.70 18.90
N GLN A 70 7.33 -15.20 20.13
CA GLN A 70 7.26 -16.01 21.34
C GLN A 70 6.01 -16.90 21.35
N GLU A 71 4.83 -16.35 21.07
CA GLU A 71 3.58 -17.13 20.97
C GLU A 71 3.70 -18.25 19.93
N LEU A 72 4.30 -17.95 18.78
CA LEU A 72 4.54 -18.94 17.73
C LEU A 72 5.48 -20.06 18.21
N HIS A 73 6.50 -19.72 19.00
CA HIS A 73 7.39 -20.70 19.61
C HIS A 73 6.65 -21.62 20.59
N GLU A 74 5.77 -21.06 21.43
CA GLU A 74 4.94 -21.83 22.37
C GLU A 74 3.99 -22.79 21.65
N VAL A 75 3.28 -22.30 20.61
CA VAL A 75 2.38 -23.13 19.80
C VAL A 75 3.13 -24.28 19.12
N ARG A 76 4.35 -24.04 18.64
CA ARG A 76 5.21 -25.10 18.07
C ARG A 76 5.59 -26.14 19.13
N GLY A 77 5.88 -25.73 20.36
CA GLY A 77 6.16 -26.65 21.46
C GLY A 77 4.96 -27.53 21.82
N LEU A 78 3.76 -26.95 21.87
CA LEU A 78 2.51 -27.69 22.09
C LEU A 78 2.26 -28.70 20.96
N LEU A 79 2.44 -28.28 19.70
CA LEU A 79 2.29 -29.16 18.54
C LEU A 79 3.25 -30.35 18.62
N GLN A 80 4.53 -30.12 18.94
CA GLN A 80 5.52 -31.17 19.09
C GLN A 80 5.15 -32.17 20.21
N THR A 81 4.60 -31.67 21.31
CA THR A 81 4.10 -32.52 22.42
C THR A 81 2.92 -33.39 21.98
N LYS A 82 1.96 -32.81 21.24
CA LYS A 82 0.83 -33.57 20.68
C LYS A 82 1.25 -34.58 19.62
N GLU A 83 2.27 -34.26 18.83
CA GLU A 83 2.86 -35.22 17.90
C GLU A 83 3.53 -36.39 18.62
N SER A 84 4.24 -36.17 19.73
CA SER A 84 4.82 -37.25 20.52
C SER A 84 3.75 -38.12 21.18
N GLU A 85 2.72 -37.52 21.77
CA GLU A 85 1.56 -38.25 22.33
C GLU A 85 0.91 -39.14 21.25
N THR A 86 0.70 -38.59 20.05
CA THR A 86 0.11 -39.32 18.92
C THR A 86 0.99 -40.49 18.46
N ARG A 87 2.32 -40.32 18.51
CA ARG A 87 3.29 -41.40 18.18
C ARG A 87 3.30 -42.53 19.21
N GLU A 88 2.87 -42.30 20.45
CA GLU A 88 2.80 -43.34 21.49
C GLU A 88 1.52 -44.20 21.42
N LEU A 89 0.46 -43.71 20.78
CA LEU A 89 -0.82 -44.42 20.66
C LEU A 89 -0.71 -45.85 20.11
N PRO A 90 0.10 -46.17 19.08
CA PRO A 90 0.26 -47.54 18.59
C PRO A 90 0.85 -48.49 19.65
N ARG A 91 1.80 -48.03 20.46
CA ARG A 91 2.41 -48.83 21.53
C ARG A 91 1.41 -49.12 22.64
N LEU A 92 0.61 -48.12 23.02
CA LEU A 92 -0.48 -48.31 23.99
C LEU A 92 -1.52 -49.31 23.46
N ARG A 93 -1.85 -49.26 22.16
CA ARG A 93 -2.72 -50.26 21.51
C ARG A 93 -2.15 -51.68 21.60
N GLU A 94 -0.86 -51.85 21.39
CA GLU A 94 -0.20 -53.16 21.53
C GLU A 94 -0.22 -53.68 22.97
N GLN A 95 -0.02 -52.80 23.96
CA GLN A 95 -0.10 -53.15 25.38
C GLN A 95 -1.51 -53.57 25.78
N VAL A 96 -2.54 -52.82 25.36
CA VAL A 96 -3.95 -53.16 25.55
C VAL A 96 -4.25 -54.54 24.96
N GLY A 97 -3.85 -54.78 23.71
CA GLY A 97 -4.04 -56.09 23.06
C GLY A 97 -3.22 -57.24 23.67
N PHE A 98 -2.13 -56.95 24.39
CA PHE A 98 -1.41 -57.96 25.17
C PHE A 98 -2.18 -58.35 26.44
N PHE A 99 -2.73 -57.38 27.16
CA PHE A 99 -3.52 -57.63 28.36
C PHE A 99 -4.86 -58.31 28.06
N GLU A 100 -5.51 -57.96 26.93
CA GLU A 100 -6.69 -58.68 26.41
C GLU A 100 -6.41 -60.17 26.14
N ARG A 101 -5.16 -60.55 25.84
CA ARG A 101 -4.76 -61.95 25.61
C ARG A 101 -4.40 -62.72 26.90
N GLN A 102 -4.19 -62.03 28.02
CA GLN A 102 -3.90 -62.64 29.33
C GLN A 102 -5.15 -62.80 30.22
N GLU A 103 -6.30 -63.07 29.59
CA GLU A 103 -7.57 -63.27 30.29
C GLU A 103 -7.55 -64.54 31.17
N GLY A 104 -7.58 -64.32 32.47
CA GLY A 104 -7.84 -65.35 33.46
C GLY A 104 -7.67 -64.86 34.89
N VAL A 105 -6.63 -64.04 35.13
CA VAL A 105 -6.26 -63.58 36.50
C VAL A 105 -6.15 -62.04 36.61
N TYR A 106 -5.86 -61.32 35.52
CA TYR A 106 -5.63 -59.86 35.56
C TYR A 106 -6.78 -58.99 35.05
N GLY A 107 -7.89 -59.58 34.58
CA GLY A 107 -8.97 -58.86 33.91
C GLY A 107 -9.58 -57.71 34.74
N LEU A 108 -9.69 -57.88 36.06
CA LEU A 108 -10.25 -56.84 36.94
C LEU A 108 -9.28 -55.66 37.12
N GLY A 109 -7.98 -55.94 37.27
CA GLY A 109 -6.96 -54.89 37.40
C GLY A 109 -6.75 -54.10 36.11
N PHE A 110 -6.91 -54.77 34.96
CA PHE A 110 -6.91 -54.12 33.66
C PHE A 110 -8.14 -53.24 33.45
N ALA A 111 -9.34 -53.75 33.77
CA ALA A 111 -10.57 -52.96 33.73
C ALA A 111 -10.50 -51.72 34.64
N THR A 112 -9.89 -51.86 35.84
CA THR A 112 -9.69 -50.74 36.77
C THR A 112 -8.77 -49.67 36.20
N ARG A 113 -7.65 -50.07 35.58
CA ARG A 113 -6.73 -49.12 34.93
C ARG A 113 -7.38 -48.41 33.74
N ILE A 114 -8.12 -49.13 32.89
CA ILE A 114 -8.84 -48.50 31.78
C ILE A 114 -9.87 -47.49 32.29
N ALA A 115 -10.65 -47.84 33.32
CA ALA A 115 -11.61 -46.93 33.94
C ALA A 115 -10.92 -45.62 34.39
N GLN A 116 -9.77 -45.74 35.06
CA GLN A 116 -9.07 -44.59 35.61
C GLN A 116 -8.30 -43.77 34.56
N GLU A 117 -7.57 -44.42 33.65
CA GLU A 117 -6.69 -43.75 32.69
C GLU A 117 -7.45 -43.20 31.48
N VAL A 118 -8.45 -43.94 30.98
CA VAL A 118 -9.20 -43.55 29.77
C VAL A 118 -10.43 -42.73 30.12
N PHE A 119 -11.18 -43.16 31.14
CA PHE A 119 -12.46 -42.55 31.48
C PHE A 119 -12.41 -41.61 32.69
N GLN A 120 -11.25 -41.49 33.35
CA GLN A 120 -11.06 -40.69 34.57
C GLN A 120 -12.11 -40.98 35.66
N THR A 121 -12.64 -42.20 35.69
CA THR A 121 -13.70 -42.63 36.61
C THR A 121 -13.32 -43.93 37.29
N SER A 122 -13.87 -44.18 38.48
CA SER A 122 -13.63 -45.46 39.14
C SER A 122 -14.38 -46.60 38.44
N LEU A 123 -13.84 -47.82 38.51
CA LEU A 123 -14.51 -49.00 37.94
C LEU A 123 -15.90 -49.23 38.56
N GLU A 124 -16.06 -48.85 39.83
CA GLU A 124 -17.31 -48.96 40.58
C GLU A 124 -18.37 -47.99 40.04
N GLU A 125 -18.02 -46.73 39.79
CA GLU A 125 -18.90 -45.74 39.16
C GLU A 125 -19.27 -46.16 37.73
N LEU A 126 -18.29 -46.61 36.95
CA LEU A 126 -18.52 -47.09 35.58
C LEU A 126 -19.48 -48.29 35.57
N CYS A 127 -19.42 -49.14 36.60
CA CYS A 127 -20.28 -50.32 36.75
C CYS A 127 -21.64 -50.03 37.42
N GLY A 128 -21.83 -48.85 38.03
CA GLY A 128 -23.10 -48.42 38.64
C GLY A 128 -23.18 -48.60 40.16
N GLY A 129 -22.06 -48.54 40.88
CA GLY A 129 -22.01 -48.36 42.34
C GLY A 129 -22.46 -49.54 43.20
N GLY A 130 -22.71 -50.72 42.61
CA GLY A 130 -23.16 -51.90 43.35
C GLY A 130 -22.04 -52.51 44.20
N SER A 131 -22.01 -52.18 45.50
CA SER A 131 -21.03 -52.72 46.46
C SER A 131 -20.98 -54.24 46.43
N HIS A 132 -19.89 -54.80 45.91
CA HIS A 132 -19.68 -56.25 45.74
C HIS A 132 -19.42 -56.94 47.09
N ARG A 133 -20.48 -57.20 47.88
CA ARG A 133 -20.38 -58.08 49.05
C ARG A 133 -20.28 -59.55 48.60
N ALA A 134 -19.10 -60.13 48.83
CA ALA A 134 -18.74 -61.55 48.87
C ALA A 134 -19.69 -62.54 48.17
N ALA A 135 -19.71 -62.52 46.83
CA ALA A 135 -20.36 -63.56 46.05
C ALA A 135 -19.49 -64.84 45.99
N PRO A 136 -20.09 -66.05 45.95
CA PRO A 136 -19.36 -67.33 45.86
C PRO A 136 -18.48 -67.39 44.61
N GLU A 137 -17.38 -68.15 44.64
CA GLU A 137 -16.32 -68.13 43.60
C GLU A 137 -16.81 -68.30 42.15
N GLY A 138 -17.87 -69.06 41.93
CA GLY A 138 -18.51 -69.19 40.61
C GLY A 138 -19.17 -67.91 40.10
N ALA A 139 -19.73 -67.08 40.99
CA ALA A 139 -20.34 -65.80 40.66
C ALA A 139 -19.29 -64.72 40.35
N ARG A 140 -18.08 -64.81 40.92
CA ARG A 140 -16.98 -63.87 40.65
C ARG A 140 -16.53 -63.89 39.20
N ARG A 141 -16.42 -65.07 38.58
CA ARG A 141 -16.05 -65.19 37.16
C ARG A 141 -17.09 -64.57 36.23
N LEU A 142 -18.37 -64.78 36.52
CA LEU A 142 -19.47 -64.17 35.77
C LEU A 142 -19.52 -62.65 35.95
N GLN A 143 -19.20 -62.16 37.14
CA GLN A 143 -19.12 -60.73 37.46
C GLN A 143 -17.94 -60.04 36.78
N THR A 144 -16.75 -60.64 36.80
CA THR A 144 -15.57 -60.11 36.07
C THR A 144 -15.85 -60.01 34.57
N LYS A 145 -16.51 -61.02 33.99
CA LYS A 145 -16.92 -60.98 32.58
C LYS A 145 -17.92 -59.86 32.31
N ALA A 146 -18.94 -59.70 33.16
CA ALA A 146 -19.93 -58.64 33.00
C ALA A 146 -19.31 -57.23 33.11
N VAL A 147 -18.34 -57.04 34.00
CA VAL A 147 -17.58 -55.79 34.15
C VAL A 147 -16.74 -55.51 32.91
N LEU A 148 -15.99 -56.50 32.42
CA LEU A 148 -15.21 -56.39 31.19
C LEU A 148 -16.10 -56.10 29.98
N ASP A 149 -17.24 -56.79 29.84
CA ASP A 149 -18.21 -56.53 28.78
C ASP A 149 -18.74 -55.10 28.82
N LYS A 150 -18.90 -54.51 30.02
CA LYS A 150 -19.32 -53.11 30.18
C LYS A 150 -18.23 -52.12 29.80
N VAL A 151 -16.98 -52.34 30.22
CA VAL A 151 -15.81 -51.53 29.81
C VAL A 151 -15.62 -51.60 28.30
N CYS A 152 -15.68 -52.79 27.71
CA CYS A 152 -15.57 -53.00 26.28
C CYS A 152 -16.71 -52.32 25.50
N ARG A 153 -17.94 -52.32 26.03
CA ARG A 153 -19.06 -51.59 25.43
C ARG A 153 -18.79 -50.08 25.44
N ARG A 154 -18.34 -49.53 26.57
CA ARG A 154 -18.03 -48.11 26.69
C ARG A 154 -16.87 -47.68 25.77
N LEU A 155 -15.82 -48.48 25.67
CA LEU A 155 -14.72 -48.24 24.72
C LEU A 155 -15.21 -48.25 23.26
N LYS A 156 -16.17 -49.10 22.92
CA LYS A 156 -16.79 -49.11 21.58
C LYS A 156 -17.64 -47.86 21.33
N GLU A 157 -18.36 -47.38 22.35
CA GLU A 157 -19.13 -46.13 22.28
C GLU A 157 -18.21 -44.92 22.06
N GLU A 158 -17.15 -44.75 22.87
CA GLU A 158 -16.18 -43.66 22.69
C GLU A 158 -15.47 -43.73 21.33
N ARG A 159 -15.17 -44.94 20.84
CA ARG A 159 -14.61 -45.11 19.50
C ARG A 159 -15.58 -44.62 18.43
N ALA A 160 -16.87 -44.96 18.53
CA ALA A 160 -17.87 -44.52 17.58
C ALA A 160 -18.04 -42.99 17.61
N GLU A 161 -17.98 -42.39 18.80
CA GLU A 161 -18.00 -40.93 18.97
C GLU A 161 -16.76 -40.26 18.38
N ALA A 162 -15.57 -40.82 18.60
CA ALA A 162 -14.33 -40.33 17.99
C ALA A 162 -14.35 -40.45 16.45
N GLU A 163 -14.89 -41.55 15.90
CA GLU A 163 -15.08 -41.72 14.45
C GLU A 163 -16.09 -40.70 13.90
N GLN A 164 -17.19 -40.43 14.63
CA GLN A 164 -18.20 -39.41 14.27
C GLN A 164 -17.61 -37.99 14.29
N LEU A 165 -16.89 -37.62 15.35
CA LEU A 165 -16.21 -36.32 15.46
C LEU A 165 -15.15 -36.15 14.36
N SER A 166 -14.37 -37.20 14.08
CA SER A 166 -13.41 -37.20 12.97
C SER A 166 -14.11 -36.97 11.62
N ALA A 167 -15.25 -37.61 11.38
CA ALA A 167 -16.04 -37.40 10.16
C ALA A 167 -16.58 -35.95 10.08
N GLN A 168 -17.04 -35.38 11.19
CA GLN A 168 -17.51 -33.99 11.25
C GLN A 168 -16.37 -33.00 10.98
N VAL A 169 -15.18 -33.21 11.54
CA VAL A 169 -13.99 -32.40 11.26
C VAL A 169 -13.59 -32.49 9.78
N GLN A 170 -13.72 -33.66 9.15
CA GLN A 170 -13.46 -33.81 7.71
C GLN A 170 -14.48 -33.06 6.86
N LEU A 171 -15.77 -33.11 7.20
CA LEU A 171 -16.83 -32.34 6.53
C LEU A 171 -16.57 -30.83 6.63
N LEU A 172 -16.32 -30.31 7.84
CA LEU A 172 -16.00 -28.90 8.06
C LEU A 172 -14.73 -28.47 7.30
N ARG A 173 -13.70 -29.33 7.25
CA ARG A 173 -12.49 -29.07 6.45
C ARG A 173 -12.78 -29.04 4.94
N ALA A 174 -13.69 -29.88 4.45
CA ALA A 174 -14.12 -29.86 3.07
C ALA A 174 -14.90 -28.57 2.76
N GLU A 175 -15.84 -28.18 3.62
CA GLU A 175 -16.60 -26.94 3.49
C GLU A 175 -15.70 -25.68 3.51
N VAL A 176 -14.70 -25.65 4.40
CA VAL A 176 -13.67 -24.58 4.42
C VAL A 176 -12.84 -24.57 3.13
N ARG A 177 -12.59 -25.74 2.52
CA ARG A 177 -11.86 -25.83 1.25
C ARG A 177 -12.72 -25.32 0.10
N ASP A 178 -13.99 -25.71 0.04
CA ASP A 178 -14.92 -25.32 -1.02
C ASP A 178 -15.19 -23.81 -0.97
N THR A 179 -15.42 -23.27 0.24
CA THR A 179 -15.55 -21.81 0.43
C THR A 179 -14.28 -21.05 0.04
N ARG A 180 -13.08 -21.60 0.28
CA ARG A 180 -11.82 -20.99 -0.20
C ARG A 180 -11.70 -21.00 -1.72
N GLN A 181 -12.25 -21.99 -2.42
CA GLN A 181 -12.25 -22.02 -3.89
C GLN A 181 -13.20 -20.99 -4.50
N LEU A 182 -14.23 -20.57 -3.77
CA LEU A 182 -15.13 -19.49 -4.18
C LEU A 182 -14.47 -18.10 -4.10
N VAL A 183 -13.36 -17.96 -3.36
CA VAL A 183 -12.56 -16.74 -3.34
C VAL A 183 -11.52 -16.83 -4.46
N PRO A 184 -11.60 -15.99 -5.51
CA PRO A 184 -10.65 -16.02 -6.61
C PRO A 184 -9.21 -15.77 -6.11
N ILE A 185 -8.23 -16.42 -6.74
CA ILE A 185 -6.80 -16.42 -6.32
C ILE A 185 -6.19 -15.00 -6.26
N TRP A 186 -6.73 -14.06 -7.03
CA TRP A 186 -6.33 -12.65 -7.07
C TRP A 186 -6.97 -11.79 -5.97
N ASN A 187 -7.76 -12.42 -5.10
CA ASN A 187 -8.44 -11.80 -3.96
C ASN A 187 -8.06 -12.54 -2.65
N SER A 188 -6.79 -12.99 -2.55
CA SER A 188 -6.24 -13.61 -1.33
C SER A 188 -6.42 -12.72 -0.10
N ASP A 189 -6.37 -11.42 -0.33
CA ASP A 189 -6.43 -10.38 0.70
C ASP A 189 -7.84 -10.31 1.29
N ALA A 190 -8.89 -10.47 0.47
CA ALA A 190 -10.27 -10.60 0.94
C ALA A 190 -10.51 -11.84 1.83
N ALA A 191 -9.73 -12.91 1.66
CA ALA A 191 -9.79 -14.09 2.53
C ALA A 191 -9.05 -13.90 3.88
N GLU A 192 -8.06 -13.01 3.92
CA GLU A 192 -7.45 -12.53 5.16
C GLU A 192 -8.36 -11.53 5.86
N ASP A 193 -8.97 -10.59 5.13
CA ASP A 193 -9.94 -9.62 5.64
C ASP A 193 -11.17 -10.32 6.25
N LEU A 194 -11.69 -11.38 5.61
CA LEU A 194 -12.77 -12.21 6.17
C LEU A 194 -12.34 -12.95 7.44
N ARG A 195 -11.09 -13.42 7.54
CA ARG A 195 -10.59 -14.05 8.78
C ARG A 195 -10.39 -13.04 9.88
N GLU A 196 -9.93 -11.85 9.52
CA GLU A 196 -9.72 -10.75 10.45
C GLU A 196 -11.06 -10.24 10.97
N ALA A 197 -12.08 -10.09 10.12
CA ALA A 197 -13.44 -9.69 10.50
C ALA A 197 -14.13 -10.64 11.51
N TYR A 198 -13.72 -11.92 11.57
CA TYR A 198 -14.25 -12.90 12.53
C TYR A 198 -13.39 -13.09 13.79
N ARG A 199 -12.29 -12.34 13.96
CA ARG A 199 -11.55 -12.31 15.23
C ARG A 199 -12.25 -11.34 16.19
N GLU A 200 -12.50 -11.78 17.42
CA GLU A 200 -13.17 -10.99 18.48
C GLU A 200 -12.47 -9.65 18.81
N THR A 201 -11.20 -9.50 18.42
CA THR A 201 -10.38 -8.30 18.67
C THR A 201 -10.22 -7.40 17.45
N ALA A 202 -10.84 -7.70 16.31
CA ALA A 202 -10.64 -6.92 15.11
C ALA A 202 -11.28 -5.54 15.21
N SER A 203 -10.48 -4.51 14.94
CA SER A 203 -10.95 -3.13 14.80
C SER A 203 -11.97 -3.07 13.67
N VAL A 204 -13.25 -2.94 14.06
CA VAL A 204 -14.42 -2.55 13.27
C VAL A 204 -14.13 -2.30 11.78
N HIS A 205 -14.39 -3.35 10.98
CA HIS A 205 -14.79 -3.33 9.57
C HIS A 205 -13.89 -2.61 8.54
N ARG A 206 -12.90 -3.35 8.00
CA ARG A 206 -12.51 -3.21 6.60
C ARG A 206 -13.51 -4.02 5.76
N GLN A 207 -14.56 -3.39 5.25
CA GLN A 207 -15.57 -4.06 4.43
C GLN A 207 -14.99 -4.34 3.04
N VAL A 208 -14.97 -5.61 2.63
CA VAL A 208 -14.68 -6.00 1.25
C VAL A 208 -15.83 -5.51 0.37
N PHE A 209 -15.69 -4.34 -0.26
CA PHE A 209 -16.71 -3.79 -1.13
C PHE A 209 -16.67 -4.47 -2.50
N SER A 210 -17.70 -5.26 -2.82
CA SER A 210 -17.90 -5.74 -4.18
C SER A 210 -18.78 -4.76 -4.95
N MET A 211 -18.21 -4.05 -5.93
CA MET A 211 -18.98 -3.16 -6.82
C MET A 211 -20.07 -3.88 -7.64
N LYS A 212 -20.09 -5.22 -7.62
CA LYS A 212 -21.12 -6.07 -8.27
C LYS A 212 -22.28 -6.42 -7.36
N ASP A 213 -22.13 -6.26 -6.04
CA ASP A 213 -23.21 -6.56 -5.10
C ASP A 213 -24.13 -5.35 -4.99
N GLN A 214 -25.41 -5.53 -5.34
CA GLN A 214 -26.43 -4.49 -5.24
C GLN A 214 -27.20 -4.55 -3.91
N ARG A 215 -26.79 -5.42 -2.99
CA ARG A 215 -27.43 -5.53 -1.67
C ARG A 215 -27.22 -4.24 -0.87
N SER A 216 -28.24 -3.87 -0.12
CA SER A 216 -28.12 -2.77 0.84
C SER A 216 -27.17 -3.18 1.97
N PHE A 217 -26.41 -2.23 2.49
CA PHE A 217 -25.45 -2.43 3.58
C PHE A 217 -25.68 -1.40 4.69
N ALA A 218 -25.20 -1.68 5.90
CA ALA A 218 -25.36 -0.77 7.02
C ALA A 218 -24.41 0.43 6.88
N GLY A 219 -24.93 1.65 7.09
CA GLY A 219 -24.11 2.86 7.15
C GLY A 219 -23.16 2.87 8.36
N LEU A 220 -22.12 3.70 8.28
CA LEU A 220 -21.11 3.94 9.33
C LEU A 220 -21.67 4.67 10.57
N GLY A 221 -22.92 5.12 10.54
CA GLY A 221 -23.62 5.77 11.66
C GLY A 221 -23.50 7.30 11.68
N LEU A 222 -24.00 7.89 12.77
CA LEU A 222 -24.12 9.35 12.95
C LEU A 222 -23.00 9.96 13.83
N GLY A 223 -21.93 9.21 14.09
CA GLY A 223 -20.85 9.63 14.98
C GLY A 223 -20.10 10.88 14.47
N ALA A 224 -19.57 11.68 15.40
CA ALA A 224 -18.77 12.87 15.06
C ALA A 224 -17.50 12.52 14.24
N ASN A 225 -16.97 11.31 14.44
CA ASN A 225 -15.80 10.78 13.73
C ASN A 225 -16.10 10.37 12.28
N VAL A 226 -17.37 10.31 11.88
CA VAL A 226 -17.77 9.95 10.51
C VAL A 226 -17.83 11.23 9.67
N PRO A 227 -17.24 11.27 8.46
CA PRO A 227 -17.33 12.43 7.57
C PRO A 227 -18.79 12.84 7.30
N PRO A 228 -19.12 14.13 7.22
CA PRO A 228 -20.51 14.61 7.13
C PRO A 228 -21.34 13.98 5.99
N TYR A 229 -20.71 13.69 4.86
CA TYR A 229 -21.35 13.09 3.68
C TYR A 229 -21.60 11.58 3.82
N LEU A 230 -21.01 10.90 4.82
CA LEU A 230 -21.21 9.47 5.11
C LEU A 230 -22.12 9.23 6.32
N ARG A 231 -22.58 10.28 7.00
CA ARG A 231 -23.46 10.16 8.17
C ARG A 231 -24.86 9.75 7.75
N ALA A 232 -25.16 8.47 7.92
CA ALA A 232 -26.47 7.89 7.65
C ALA A 232 -26.79 6.81 8.70
N GLU A 233 -28.06 6.71 9.06
CA GLU A 233 -28.59 5.67 9.94
C GLU A 233 -29.31 4.60 9.11
N GLY A 234 -29.13 3.33 9.45
CA GLY A 234 -29.82 2.22 8.79
C GLY A 234 -29.11 1.66 7.56
N MET A 235 -29.90 1.07 6.66
CA MET A 235 -29.42 0.37 5.47
C MET A 235 -29.37 1.33 4.27
N ILE A 236 -28.23 1.40 3.61
CA ILE A 236 -27.95 2.23 2.44
C ILE A 236 -27.96 1.31 1.21
N ARG A 237 -28.64 1.74 0.15
CA ARG A 237 -28.63 1.02 -1.12
C ARG A 237 -27.31 1.23 -1.83
N HIS A 238 -26.68 0.14 -2.28
CA HIS A 238 -25.50 0.25 -3.13
C HIS A 238 -25.88 0.76 -4.52
N VAL A 239 -25.29 1.87 -4.93
CA VAL A 239 -25.45 2.46 -6.26
C VAL A 239 -24.19 2.19 -7.07
N PHE A 240 -24.36 1.63 -8.27
CA PHE A 240 -23.24 1.46 -9.18
C PHE A 240 -22.89 2.82 -9.79
N VAL A 241 -21.63 3.24 -9.63
CA VAL A 241 -21.06 4.41 -10.27
C VAL A 241 -19.88 3.96 -11.12
N SER A 242 -19.91 4.32 -12.40
CA SER A 242 -18.84 3.96 -13.33
C SER A 242 -17.56 4.76 -13.05
N LYS A 243 -16.40 4.22 -13.44
CA LYS A 243 -15.10 4.91 -13.30
C LYS A 243 -15.12 6.32 -13.92
N ALA A 244 -15.70 6.44 -15.12
CA ALA A 244 -15.80 7.73 -15.81
C ALA A 244 -16.63 8.76 -15.03
N GLU A 245 -17.75 8.34 -14.42
CA GLU A 245 -18.57 9.22 -13.58
C GLU A 245 -17.82 9.67 -12.31
N LEU A 246 -16.97 8.81 -11.74
CA LEU A 246 -16.12 9.15 -10.60
C LEU A 246 -15.03 10.15 -11.01
N GLU A 247 -14.37 9.95 -12.15
CA GLU A 247 -13.36 10.87 -12.71
C GLU A 247 -13.97 12.25 -13.00
N ASP A 248 -15.13 12.29 -13.64
CA ASP A 248 -15.88 13.52 -13.93
C ASP A 248 -16.25 14.25 -12.63
N PHE A 249 -16.69 13.50 -11.61
CA PHE A 249 -17.01 14.06 -10.31
C PHE A 249 -15.77 14.62 -9.59
N MET A 250 -14.65 13.88 -9.56
CA MET A 250 -13.40 14.36 -8.96
C MET A 250 -12.88 15.61 -9.67
N THR A 251 -12.95 15.63 -11.00
CA THR A 251 -12.57 16.80 -11.81
C THR A 251 -13.43 18.01 -11.47
N GLY A 252 -14.76 17.86 -11.44
CA GLY A 252 -15.68 18.94 -11.06
C GLY A 252 -15.48 19.42 -9.61
N PHE A 253 -15.11 18.51 -8.70
CA PHE A 253 -14.78 18.87 -7.33
C PHE A 253 -13.47 19.67 -7.24
N HIS A 254 -12.44 19.29 -7.99
CA HIS A 254 -11.19 20.04 -8.06
C HIS A 254 -11.41 21.46 -8.60
N GLU A 255 -12.17 21.60 -9.68
CA GLU A 255 -12.54 22.91 -10.22
C GLU A 255 -13.29 23.74 -9.18
N HIS A 256 -14.16 23.11 -8.39
CA HIS A 256 -14.86 23.78 -7.30
C HIS A 256 -13.91 24.27 -6.19
N LEU A 257 -12.97 23.43 -5.75
CA LEU A 257 -11.98 23.75 -4.72
C LEU A 257 -11.07 24.92 -5.13
N PHE A 258 -10.62 24.93 -6.39
CA PHE A 258 -9.65 25.91 -6.90
C PHE A 258 -10.27 27.08 -7.67
N SER A 259 -11.60 27.23 -7.62
CA SER A 259 -12.28 28.40 -8.17
C SER A 259 -11.74 29.70 -7.54
N GLU A 260 -11.60 30.76 -8.34
CA GLU A 260 -10.91 32.00 -7.94
C GLU A 260 -11.48 32.62 -6.65
N GLU A 261 -12.79 32.45 -6.41
CA GLU A 261 -13.50 32.92 -5.21
C GLU A 261 -12.94 32.33 -3.89
N ARG A 262 -12.23 31.20 -3.95
CA ARG A 262 -11.75 30.47 -2.75
C ARG A 262 -10.24 30.31 -2.68
N SER A 263 -9.52 30.78 -3.69
CA SER A 263 -8.06 30.65 -3.85
C SER A 263 -7.21 31.26 -2.73
N GLY A 264 -7.80 32.05 -1.84
CA GLY A 264 -7.10 32.69 -0.71
C GLY A 264 -7.15 31.94 0.63
N THR A 265 -7.93 30.86 0.73
CA THR A 265 -8.11 30.13 2.00
C THR A 265 -7.24 28.88 2.02
N GLU A 266 -6.36 28.73 3.01
CA GLU A 266 -5.60 27.49 3.22
C GLU A 266 -6.57 26.34 3.53
N ILE A 267 -6.66 25.35 2.63
CA ILE A 267 -7.61 24.24 2.75
C ILE A 267 -7.02 23.16 3.66
N SER A 268 -7.50 23.09 4.90
CA SER A 268 -7.17 21.98 5.80
C SER A 268 -7.86 20.68 5.38
N PRO A 269 -7.32 19.50 5.73
CA PRO A 269 -7.96 18.21 5.45
C PRO A 269 -9.39 18.08 6.02
N GLU A 270 -9.65 18.66 7.21
CA GLU A 270 -10.99 18.67 7.80
C GLU A 270 -11.98 19.51 6.98
N MET A 271 -11.51 20.64 6.43
CA MET A 271 -12.31 21.46 5.52
C MET A 271 -12.55 20.73 4.19
N LEU A 272 -11.64 19.88 3.73
CA LEU A 272 -11.82 19.09 2.51
C LEU A 272 -13.07 18.21 2.57
N HIS A 273 -13.32 17.51 3.68
CA HIS A 273 -14.55 16.73 3.85
C HIS A 273 -15.81 17.59 3.86
N THR A 274 -15.71 18.80 4.43
CA THR A 274 -16.82 19.75 4.48
C THR A 274 -17.14 20.29 3.08
N GLU A 275 -16.10 20.61 2.31
CA GLU A 275 -16.23 21.08 0.93
C GLU A 275 -16.72 19.98 -0.01
N LEU A 276 -16.25 18.74 0.18
CA LEU A 276 -16.74 17.59 -0.57
C LEU A 276 -18.23 17.36 -0.32
N HIS A 277 -18.66 17.46 0.93
CA HIS A 277 -20.09 17.38 1.28
C HIS A 277 -20.90 18.52 0.65
N GLN A 278 -20.40 19.76 0.68
CA GLN A 278 -21.05 20.89 0.00
C GLN A 278 -21.16 20.66 -1.51
N HIS A 279 -20.11 20.10 -2.13
CA HIS A 279 -20.11 19.78 -3.55
C HIS A 279 -21.12 18.67 -3.88
N MET A 280 -21.17 17.60 -3.09
CA MET A 280 -22.16 16.53 -3.25
C MET A 280 -23.60 17.06 -3.10
N ARG A 281 -23.86 17.96 -2.14
CA ARG A 281 -25.18 18.60 -1.94
C ARG A 281 -25.65 19.43 -3.11
N LYS A 282 -24.75 19.96 -3.94
CA LYS A 282 -25.12 20.70 -5.16
C LYS A 282 -25.62 19.76 -6.26
N ARG A 283 -25.22 18.49 -6.24
CA ARG A 283 -25.50 17.51 -7.30
C ARG A 283 -26.57 16.50 -6.91
N PHE A 284 -26.69 16.18 -5.62
CA PHE A 284 -27.60 15.16 -5.10
C PHE A 284 -28.34 15.68 -3.86
N GLU A 285 -29.59 15.25 -3.71
CA GLU A 285 -30.46 15.61 -2.59
C GLU A 285 -30.93 14.35 -1.84
N GLY A 286 -31.15 14.48 -0.53
CA GLY A 286 -31.70 13.40 0.32
C GLY A 286 -30.84 12.13 0.34
N ASP A 287 -31.50 10.97 0.30
CA ASP A 287 -30.87 9.66 0.40
C ASP A 287 -29.89 9.38 -0.76
N ALA A 288 -30.14 9.97 -1.94
CA ALA A 288 -29.26 9.82 -3.10
C ALA A 288 -27.85 10.37 -2.86
N LEU A 289 -27.72 11.41 -2.04
CA LEU A 289 -26.42 11.94 -1.63
C LEU A 289 -25.65 10.90 -0.83
N THR A 290 -26.30 10.28 0.15
CA THR A 290 -25.66 9.26 0.98
C THR A 290 -25.34 8.01 0.17
N GLU A 291 -26.26 7.52 -0.68
CA GLU A 291 -25.99 6.38 -1.57
C GLU A 291 -24.78 6.64 -2.48
N PHE A 292 -24.71 7.82 -3.10
CA PHE A 292 -23.57 8.21 -3.93
C PHE A 292 -22.29 8.36 -3.13
N ALA A 293 -22.34 8.96 -1.94
CA ALA A 293 -21.16 9.17 -1.09
C ALA A 293 -20.48 7.85 -0.72
N TYR A 294 -21.26 6.82 -0.40
CA TYR A 294 -20.71 5.49 -0.16
C TYR A 294 -20.18 4.86 -1.44
N ALA A 295 -20.93 4.91 -2.54
CA ALA A 295 -20.46 4.40 -3.82
C ALA A 295 -19.16 5.07 -4.29
N PHE A 296 -19.02 6.38 -4.04
CA PHE A 296 -17.82 7.16 -4.32
C PHE A 296 -16.62 6.65 -3.49
N THR A 297 -16.82 6.44 -2.20
CA THR A 297 -15.76 5.92 -1.30
C THR A 297 -15.32 4.51 -1.71
N CYS A 298 -16.27 3.62 -2.02
CA CYS A 298 -15.99 2.29 -2.57
C CYS A 298 -15.26 2.37 -3.92
N GLY A 299 -15.65 3.34 -4.76
CA GLY A 299 -15.04 3.58 -6.07
C GLY A 299 -13.58 4.03 -5.97
N LEU A 300 -13.23 4.84 -4.96
CA LEU A 300 -11.83 5.21 -4.67
C LEU A 300 -10.98 3.99 -4.33
N GLU A 301 -11.51 3.09 -3.50
CA GLU A 301 -10.80 1.87 -3.12
C GLU A 301 -10.69 0.87 -4.29
N ALA A 302 -11.76 0.70 -5.06
CA ALA A 302 -11.80 -0.22 -6.20
C ALA A 302 -10.88 0.17 -7.36
N HIS A 303 -10.53 1.46 -7.48
CA HIS A 303 -9.66 2.01 -8.53
C HIS A 303 -8.35 2.57 -7.99
N ARG A 304 -7.89 2.08 -6.84
CA ARG A 304 -6.64 2.53 -6.19
C ARG A 304 -5.37 2.25 -7.02
N ASP A 305 -5.45 1.39 -8.03
CA ASP A 305 -4.38 1.17 -9.02
C ASP A 305 -4.16 2.38 -9.94
N ASP A 306 -5.15 3.27 -10.03
CA ASP A 306 -5.05 4.54 -10.73
C ASP A 306 -4.47 5.62 -9.79
N PRO A 307 -3.37 6.30 -10.18
CA PRO A 307 -2.71 7.28 -9.34
C PRO A 307 -3.59 8.47 -8.98
N ASP A 308 -4.57 8.85 -9.81
CA ASP A 308 -5.45 9.99 -9.51
C ASP A 308 -6.42 9.63 -8.38
N PHE A 309 -6.93 8.40 -8.36
CA PHE A 309 -7.79 7.87 -7.31
C PHE A 309 -7.03 7.67 -6.01
N GLU A 310 -5.81 7.11 -6.06
CA GLU A 310 -4.95 6.97 -4.88
C GLU A 310 -4.60 8.34 -4.29
N LEU A 311 -4.24 9.32 -5.12
CA LEU A 311 -3.93 10.66 -4.65
C LEU A 311 -5.14 11.31 -3.98
N PHE A 312 -6.34 11.12 -4.54
CA PHE A 312 -7.58 11.63 -3.95
C PHE A 312 -7.89 10.99 -2.59
N ASP A 313 -7.73 9.66 -2.46
CA ASP A 313 -7.86 8.94 -1.19
C ASP A 313 -6.85 9.43 -0.14
N LEU A 314 -5.60 9.66 -0.55
CA LEU A 314 -4.55 10.21 0.32
C LEU A 314 -4.85 11.66 0.77
N MET A 315 -5.53 12.46 -0.05
CA MET A 315 -5.99 13.78 0.35
C MET A 315 -7.14 13.71 1.35
N LEU A 316 -8.13 12.85 1.12
CA LEU A 316 -9.25 12.66 2.04
C LEU A 316 -8.81 12.11 3.40
N SER A 317 -7.81 11.23 3.43
CA SER A 317 -7.23 10.73 4.67
C SER A 317 -6.31 11.75 5.37
N GLY A 318 -6.03 12.89 4.74
CA GLY A 318 -5.15 13.93 5.29
C GLY A 318 -3.66 13.58 5.25
N VAL A 319 -3.27 12.49 4.59
CA VAL A 319 -1.87 12.10 4.39
C VAL A 319 -1.17 13.05 3.42
N VAL A 320 -1.92 13.54 2.43
CA VAL A 320 -1.44 14.45 1.37
C VAL A 320 -2.21 15.76 1.45
N HIS A 321 -1.50 16.88 1.39
CA HIS A 321 -2.14 18.20 1.38
C HIS A 321 -2.77 18.51 0.00
N PRO A 322 -3.98 19.10 -0.08
CA PRO A 322 -4.67 19.37 -1.36
C PRO A 322 -3.89 20.24 -2.35
N SER A 323 -2.97 21.08 -1.87
CA SER A 323 -2.11 21.93 -2.73
C SER A 323 -1.25 21.12 -3.71
N ILE A 324 -0.95 19.86 -3.40
CA ILE A 324 -0.09 19.01 -4.24
C ILE A 324 -0.68 18.84 -5.64
N MET A 325 -2.01 18.77 -5.77
CA MET A 325 -2.65 18.71 -7.09
C MET A 325 -2.48 20.01 -7.87
N GLN A 326 -2.61 21.15 -7.21
CA GLN A 326 -2.38 22.46 -7.83
C GLN A 326 -0.92 22.60 -8.28
N ASP A 327 0.03 22.14 -7.46
CA ASP A 327 1.45 22.13 -7.77
C ASP A 327 1.76 21.22 -8.97
N GLN A 328 1.15 20.03 -9.04
CA GLN A 328 1.28 19.13 -10.20
C GLN A 328 0.71 19.77 -11.47
N GLN A 329 -0.48 20.35 -11.41
CA GLN A 329 -1.09 21.04 -12.56
C GLN A 329 -0.27 22.26 -13.00
N ARG A 330 0.27 23.02 -12.05
CA ARG A 330 1.16 24.15 -12.34
C ARG A 330 2.43 23.66 -13.03
N MET A 331 3.08 22.63 -12.48
CA MET A 331 4.27 22.01 -13.06
C MET A 331 4.01 21.50 -14.48
N LEU A 332 2.86 20.85 -14.73
CA LEU A 332 2.47 20.38 -16.06
C LEU A 332 2.23 21.55 -17.02
N ARG A 333 1.58 22.63 -16.58
CA ARG A 333 1.39 23.85 -17.39
C ARG A 333 2.74 24.51 -17.73
N ASP A 334 3.64 24.60 -16.77
CA ASP A 334 4.98 25.15 -16.96
C ASP A 334 5.77 24.31 -17.96
N LEU A 335 5.72 22.97 -17.84
CA LEU A 335 6.33 22.04 -18.79
C LEU A 335 5.70 22.14 -20.19
N GLN A 336 4.38 22.27 -20.30
CA GLN A 336 3.71 22.44 -21.59
C GLN A 336 4.11 23.77 -22.26
N THR A 337 4.17 24.85 -21.48
CA THR A 337 4.61 26.17 -21.96
C THR A 337 6.05 26.12 -22.45
N LEU A 338 6.90 25.44 -21.70
CA LEU A 338 8.29 25.21 -22.04
C LEU A 338 8.43 24.39 -23.33
N VAL A 339 7.66 23.31 -23.49
CA VAL A 339 7.65 22.50 -24.71
C VAL A 339 7.19 23.32 -25.91
N ARG A 340 6.10 24.10 -25.79
CA ARG A 340 5.63 25.01 -26.84
C ARG A 340 6.69 26.02 -27.23
N SER A 341 7.34 26.68 -26.26
CA SER A 341 8.44 27.62 -26.54
C SER A 341 9.62 26.99 -27.28
N CYS A 342 9.91 25.69 -27.01
CA CYS A 342 10.95 24.96 -27.71
C CYS A 342 10.54 24.60 -29.15
N GLN A 343 9.26 24.30 -29.36
CA GLN A 343 8.69 23.97 -30.68
C GLN A 343 8.56 25.21 -31.57
N GLU A 344 8.12 26.33 -30.99
CA GLU A 344 7.86 27.58 -31.72
C GLU A 344 9.14 28.29 -32.15
N GLY A 345 10.32 27.93 -31.61
CA GLY A 345 11.60 28.23 -32.22
C GLY A 345 11.91 29.71 -32.46
N GLN A 346 11.17 30.65 -31.86
CA GLN A 346 11.48 32.06 -31.88
C GLN A 346 12.44 32.40 -30.73
N VAL A 347 13.65 31.85 -30.80
CA VAL A 347 14.79 32.63 -30.33
C VAL A 347 15.22 33.41 -31.55
N GLU A 348 14.92 34.69 -31.54
CA GLU A 348 15.54 35.67 -32.42
C GLU A 348 17.05 35.39 -32.45
N GLU A 349 17.52 34.71 -33.50
CA GLU A 349 18.93 34.67 -33.90
C GLU A 349 19.32 36.03 -34.52
N ALA A 350 18.69 37.11 -34.04
CA ALA A 350 18.97 38.47 -34.42
C ALA A 350 20.21 38.93 -33.64
N ALA A 351 21.24 39.28 -34.40
CA ALA A 351 22.23 40.28 -34.04
C ALA A 351 23.39 39.90 -33.10
N PHE A 352 23.78 38.63 -33.01
CA PHE A 352 25.22 38.30 -32.91
C PHE A 352 25.76 37.88 -34.28
N GLY A 353 25.51 38.76 -35.26
CA GLY A 353 26.33 38.85 -36.45
C GLY A 353 27.75 39.17 -36.03
N GLY A 354 28.52 38.11 -35.76
CA GLY A 354 29.96 38.18 -35.81
C GLY A 354 30.33 38.72 -37.19
N GLY A 355 30.85 39.94 -37.21
CA GLY A 355 31.48 40.54 -38.37
C GLY A 355 32.71 39.74 -38.77
N GLY A 356 32.47 38.58 -39.40
CA GLY A 356 33.46 37.83 -40.14
C GLY A 356 33.75 38.59 -41.40
N ARG A 357 34.77 39.45 -41.33
CA ARG A 357 35.43 40.09 -42.46
C ARG A 357 35.48 39.16 -43.67
N ALA A 358 34.81 39.58 -44.74
CA ALA A 358 35.04 39.09 -46.08
C ALA A 358 36.53 39.26 -46.44
N GLY A 359 37.25 38.15 -46.52
CA GLY A 359 38.51 38.07 -47.24
C GLY A 359 38.24 37.53 -48.64
N PRO A 360 38.51 38.28 -49.72
CA PRO A 360 38.37 37.79 -51.08
C PRO A 360 39.60 36.95 -51.44
N GLY A 361 39.41 35.65 -51.62
CA GLY A 361 40.43 34.76 -52.18
C GLY A 361 39.81 33.83 -53.23
N PRO A 362 40.16 33.95 -54.51
CA PRO A 362 39.70 33.03 -55.54
C PRO A 362 40.65 31.84 -55.59
N GLY A 363 40.14 30.64 -55.28
CA GLY A 363 40.84 29.38 -55.47
C GLY A 363 39.87 28.35 -56.05
N PRO A 364 40.12 27.78 -57.25
CA PRO A 364 39.28 26.75 -57.83
C PRO A 364 39.71 25.38 -57.27
N GLY A 365 38.86 24.78 -56.44
CA GLY A 365 38.99 23.40 -55.96
C GLY A 365 37.85 22.52 -56.49
N PRO A 366 38.10 21.22 -56.75
CA PRO A 366 37.22 20.34 -57.52
C PRO A 366 35.99 19.84 -56.73
N PRO A 367 34.95 19.33 -57.44
CA PRO A 367 33.67 18.96 -56.83
C PRO A 367 33.77 17.63 -56.07
N GLY A 368 33.91 17.72 -54.75
CA GLY A 368 33.80 16.59 -53.82
C GLY A 368 32.35 16.28 -53.46
N ARG A 369 31.86 15.18 -54.03
CA ARG A 369 30.58 14.51 -53.79
C ARG A 369 30.33 14.23 -52.30
N ALA A 370 29.38 14.93 -51.67
CA ALA A 370 28.90 14.64 -50.31
C ALA A 370 27.37 14.56 -50.30
N THR A 371 26.85 13.42 -50.75
CA THR A 371 25.44 13.03 -50.58
C THR A 371 25.30 12.21 -49.30
N GLY A 372 24.45 12.67 -48.37
CA GLY A 372 23.79 11.80 -47.40
C GLY A 372 24.28 11.88 -45.94
N GLY A 373 24.08 13.01 -45.26
CA GLY A 373 24.32 13.10 -43.81
C GLY A 373 23.42 14.05 -43.01
N VAL A 374 22.46 14.74 -43.64
CA VAL A 374 21.84 15.94 -43.01
C VAL A 374 20.61 15.61 -42.13
N LEU A 375 19.96 14.46 -42.31
CA LEU A 375 18.73 14.14 -41.55
C LEU A 375 18.98 13.71 -40.10
N HIS A 376 20.19 13.28 -39.73
CA HIS A 376 20.47 12.86 -38.34
C HIS A 376 20.80 14.03 -37.41
N GLN A 377 21.36 15.13 -37.92
CA GLN A 377 21.69 16.29 -37.10
C GLN A 377 20.47 17.08 -36.62
N GLN A 378 19.37 17.12 -37.38
CA GLN A 378 18.16 17.84 -36.96
C GLN A 378 17.46 17.18 -35.76
N ARG A 379 17.51 15.85 -35.62
CA ARG A 379 16.92 15.16 -34.45
C ARG A 379 17.70 15.40 -33.15
N GLU A 380 19.02 15.55 -33.22
CA GLU A 380 19.84 15.86 -32.03
C GLU A 380 19.70 17.32 -31.58
N GLN A 381 19.45 18.25 -32.51
CA GLN A 381 19.27 19.66 -32.15
C GLN A 381 17.98 19.93 -31.37
N VAL A 382 16.89 19.24 -31.70
CA VAL A 382 15.62 19.32 -30.94
C VAL A 382 15.81 18.78 -29.52
N SER A 383 16.62 17.72 -29.34
CA SER A 383 16.92 17.17 -28.01
C SER A 383 17.67 18.17 -27.13
N SER A 384 18.67 18.87 -27.69
CA SER A 384 19.54 19.78 -26.93
C SER A 384 18.81 21.04 -26.45
N ARG A 385 17.88 21.57 -27.26
CA ARG A 385 17.04 22.73 -26.89
C ARG A 385 16.05 22.36 -25.80
N VAL A 386 15.33 21.25 -25.95
CA VAL A 386 14.40 20.72 -24.95
C VAL A 386 15.13 20.41 -23.64
N LEU A 387 16.30 19.77 -23.70
CA LEU A 387 17.15 19.51 -22.54
C LEU A 387 17.55 20.78 -21.78
N ARG A 388 17.94 21.83 -22.52
CA ARG A 388 18.32 23.11 -21.91
C ARG A 388 17.14 23.76 -21.19
N ALA A 389 16.00 23.80 -21.87
CA ALA A 389 14.75 24.34 -21.35
C ALA A 389 14.31 23.58 -20.08
N VAL A 390 14.29 22.24 -20.12
CA VAL A 390 13.91 21.39 -18.98
C VAL A 390 14.86 21.60 -17.79
N LEU A 391 16.17 21.63 -18.02
CA LEU A 391 17.13 21.86 -16.94
C LEU A 391 17.02 23.26 -16.34
N GLN A 392 16.63 24.26 -17.12
CA GLN A 392 16.42 25.62 -16.64
C GLN A 392 15.13 25.75 -15.83
N ALA A 393 14.06 25.04 -16.22
CA ALA A 393 12.82 24.98 -15.47
C ALA A 393 12.95 24.20 -14.14
N VAL A 394 13.63 23.05 -14.18
CA VAL A 394 13.82 22.19 -12.98
C VAL A 394 14.87 22.77 -12.03
N PHE A 395 15.88 23.48 -12.56
CA PHE A 395 17.00 24.02 -11.78
C PHE A 395 17.27 25.49 -12.12
N PRO A 396 16.35 26.42 -11.79
CA PRO A 396 16.48 27.84 -12.12
C PRO A 396 17.68 28.49 -11.42
N GLU A 397 17.98 28.04 -10.21
CA GLU A 397 19.08 28.52 -9.34
C GLU A 397 20.49 28.22 -9.86
N LYS A 398 20.63 27.36 -10.89
CA LYS A 398 21.95 26.86 -11.30
C LYS A 398 22.57 27.76 -12.35
N THR A 399 23.82 28.16 -12.12
CA THR A 399 24.61 28.94 -13.07
C THR A 399 24.76 28.23 -14.43
N GLY A 400 24.88 29.00 -15.51
CA GLY A 400 25.03 28.48 -16.87
C GLY A 400 26.09 27.37 -17.05
N PRO A 401 27.29 27.47 -16.43
CA PRO A 401 28.28 26.39 -16.47
C PRO A 401 27.78 25.09 -15.83
N ARG A 402 27.03 25.18 -14.73
CA ARG A 402 26.50 24.04 -13.99
C ARG A 402 25.31 23.40 -14.72
N GLN A 403 24.45 24.21 -15.35
CA GLN A 403 23.42 23.71 -16.27
C GLN A 403 24.02 23.00 -17.49
N ASN A 404 25.11 23.52 -18.07
CA ASN A 404 25.83 22.86 -19.15
C ASN A 404 26.47 21.53 -18.71
N ALA A 405 26.98 21.44 -17.48
CA ALA A 405 27.49 20.19 -16.91
C ALA A 405 26.38 19.16 -16.71
N LEU A 406 25.23 19.57 -16.14
CA LEU A 406 24.04 18.71 -15.99
C LEU A 406 23.53 18.22 -17.35
N ARG A 407 23.53 19.07 -18.37
CA ARG A 407 23.14 18.70 -19.74
C ARG A 407 24.06 17.62 -20.31
N ARG A 408 25.38 17.78 -20.18
CA ARG A 408 26.35 16.78 -20.64
C ARG A 408 26.17 15.45 -19.90
N ALA A 409 25.95 15.50 -18.59
CA ALA A 409 25.69 14.32 -17.79
C ALA A 409 24.41 13.60 -18.23
N LEU A 410 23.29 14.34 -18.38
CA LEU A 410 22.01 13.75 -18.80
C LEU A 410 22.10 13.15 -20.21
N HIS A 411 22.77 13.84 -21.13
CA HIS A 411 22.98 13.33 -22.48
C HIS A 411 23.81 12.04 -22.48
N ALA A 412 24.89 11.98 -21.68
CA ALA A 412 25.70 10.78 -21.53
C ALA A 412 24.88 9.62 -20.93
N THR A 413 24.02 9.89 -19.94
CA THR A 413 23.14 8.88 -19.34
C THR A 413 22.10 8.36 -20.33
N LEU A 414 21.40 9.24 -21.06
CA LEU A 414 20.41 8.85 -22.06
C LEU A 414 21.04 8.04 -23.20
N GLN A 415 22.25 8.40 -23.61
CA GLN A 415 23.00 7.67 -24.63
C GLN A 415 23.39 6.29 -24.14
N SER A 416 23.89 6.17 -22.90
CA SER A 416 24.18 4.89 -22.25
C SER A 416 22.95 3.98 -22.14
N LEU A 417 21.80 4.52 -21.74
CA LEU A 417 20.53 3.78 -21.67
C LEU A 417 20.06 3.32 -23.05
N THR A 418 20.19 4.18 -24.06
CA THR A 418 19.81 3.86 -25.44
C THR A 418 20.69 2.76 -26.02
N ASP A 419 22.00 2.83 -25.79
CA ASP A 419 22.94 1.80 -26.23
C ASP A 419 22.69 0.48 -25.51
N ARG A 420 22.41 0.50 -24.20
CA ARG A 420 22.03 -0.70 -23.44
C ARG A 420 20.73 -1.33 -23.97
N ALA A 421 19.71 -0.53 -24.27
CA ALA A 421 18.47 -1.00 -24.87
C ALA A 421 18.69 -1.61 -26.26
N ARG A 422 19.56 -1.01 -27.08
CA ARG A 422 19.97 -1.57 -28.40
C ARG A 422 20.69 -2.91 -28.23
N THR A 423 21.59 -3.02 -27.26
CA THR A 423 22.29 -4.27 -26.94
C THR A 423 21.32 -5.36 -26.49
N LEU A 424 20.36 -5.04 -25.62
CA LEU A 424 19.32 -5.99 -25.18
C LEU A 424 18.44 -6.45 -26.36
N ARG A 425 18.05 -5.54 -27.27
CA ARG A 425 17.31 -5.90 -28.49
C ARG A 425 18.12 -6.81 -29.41
N ARG A 426 19.42 -6.57 -29.57
CA ARG A 426 20.33 -7.44 -30.35
C ARG A 426 20.48 -8.81 -29.70
N CYS A 427 20.67 -8.88 -28.38
CA CYS A 427 20.73 -10.16 -27.65
C CYS A 427 19.41 -10.95 -27.73
N ARG A 428 18.26 -10.26 -27.75
CA ARG A 428 16.95 -10.90 -27.91
C ARG A 428 16.73 -11.40 -29.35
N ALA A 429 17.26 -10.70 -30.35
CA ALA A 429 17.22 -11.14 -31.75
C ALA A 429 18.20 -12.31 -32.04
N LEU A 430 19.27 -12.44 -31.26
CA LEU A 430 20.27 -13.50 -31.40
C LEU A 430 20.00 -14.73 -30.52
N ARG A 431 18.92 -14.75 -29.71
CA ARG A 431 18.48 -16.00 -29.07
C ARG A 431 17.95 -16.92 -30.18
N PRO A 432 18.61 -18.06 -30.46
CA PRO A 432 18.04 -19.04 -31.36
C PRO A 432 16.67 -19.45 -30.81
N ARG A 433 15.66 -19.51 -31.67
CA ARG A 433 14.38 -20.17 -31.39
C ARG A 433 14.68 -21.66 -31.17
N THR A 434 15.20 -22.03 -30.00
CA THR A 434 15.29 -23.42 -29.59
C THR A 434 13.87 -23.87 -29.28
N ALA A 435 13.29 -24.50 -30.31
CA ALA A 435 12.31 -25.58 -30.25
C ALA A 435 11.34 -25.55 -29.06
N ALA A 436 10.17 -24.95 -29.29
CA ALA A 436 8.94 -25.42 -28.67
C ALA A 436 8.66 -26.83 -29.23
N CYS A 437 9.21 -27.84 -28.55
CA CYS A 437 8.90 -29.25 -28.77
C CYS A 437 8.66 -29.87 -27.40
N GLU A 438 7.62 -29.40 -26.70
CA GLU A 438 7.03 -30.15 -25.61
C GLU A 438 5.58 -30.42 -25.99
N ARG A 439 5.37 -31.63 -26.49
CA ARG A 439 4.06 -32.25 -26.65
C ARG A 439 3.44 -32.39 -25.26
N GLU A 440 2.28 -31.77 -25.04
CA GLU A 440 1.39 -32.14 -23.95
C GLU A 440 0.97 -33.62 -24.11
N PRO A 441 1.09 -34.46 -23.08
CA PRO A 441 0.35 -35.71 -23.04
C PRO A 441 -1.07 -35.42 -22.57
N ALA A 442 -2.04 -35.73 -23.42
CA ALA A 442 -3.45 -35.74 -23.07
C ALA A 442 -3.72 -36.71 -21.90
N ARG A 443 -4.46 -36.23 -20.91
CA ARG A 443 -5.25 -37.05 -19.98
C ARG A 443 -6.62 -36.41 -19.77
#